data_AF-A4PG78-F1
#
_entry.id   AF-A4PG78-F1
#
_cell.length_a   1.000
_cell.length_b   1.000
_cell.length_c   1.000
_cell.angle_alpha   90.00
_cell.angle_beta   90.00
_cell.angle_gamma   90.00
#
_symmetry.space_group_name_H-M   'P 1'
#
loop_
_entity.id
_entity.type
_entity.pdbx_description
1 polymer ?
#
loop_
_entity_poly.entity_id
_entity_poly.type
_entity_poly.pdbx_seq_one_letter_code
_entity_poly.pdbx_strand_id
1 'polypeptide(L)'
;QVQEKWAIETNILEDGKHIVPDIVSSIKHRLGLYNLTKEDFVGIGMGSPGAVDRNLKTVTGAFNLNWAVTQEVGTIIEAELGIPFAIDNDANVAALGERWVGAGNNNPDVVFVTLGTGVGGGIIADGNLIHGVA
;
A
#
# COMPACT_ATOMS: atom_id res chain seq x y z
N GLN A 1 -9.24 -15.68 1.87
CA GLN A 1 -8.06 -16.54 1.58
C GLN A 1 -7.24 -15.88 0.49
N VAL A 2 -5.91 -15.82 0.65
CA VAL A 2 -5.00 -15.30 -0.40
C VAL A 2 -5.02 -16.25 -1.59
N GLN A 3 -5.34 -15.74 -2.78
CA GLN A 3 -5.37 -16.54 -4.01
C GLN A 3 -3.97 -16.64 -4.64
N GLU A 4 -3.26 -15.52 -4.70
CA GLU A 4 -1.95 -15.39 -5.36
C GLU A 4 -1.00 -14.53 -4.51
N LYS A 5 0.30 -14.84 -4.55
CA LYS A 5 1.35 -14.07 -3.89
C LYS A 5 2.62 -14.06 -4.76
N TRP A 6 3.12 -12.88 -5.08
CA TRP A 6 4.36 -12.73 -5.83
C TRP A 6 5.11 -11.45 -5.43
N ALA A 7 6.32 -11.30 -5.94
CA ALA A 7 7.15 -10.11 -5.78
C ALA A 7 7.83 -9.75 -7.10
N ILE A 8 8.27 -8.49 -7.21
CA ILE A 8 9.15 -7.96 -8.25
C ILE A 8 10.30 -7.22 -7.57
N GLU A 9 11.44 -7.09 -8.24
CA GLU A 9 12.55 -6.30 -7.71
C GLU A 9 12.19 -4.80 -7.66
N THR A 10 12.61 -4.12 -6.59
CA THR A 10 12.39 -2.68 -6.45
C THR A 10 13.48 -1.91 -7.20
N ASN A 11 13.09 -1.22 -8.27
CA ASN A 11 14.00 -0.40 -9.06
C ASN A 11 14.08 1.04 -8.51
N ILE A 12 15.09 1.30 -7.68
CA ILE A 12 15.35 2.64 -7.11
C ILE A 12 16.22 3.54 -8.00
N LEU A 13 16.58 3.10 -9.22
CA LEU A 13 17.36 3.92 -10.16
C LEU A 13 16.52 5.09 -10.67
N GLU A 14 17.22 6.13 -11.16
CA GLU A 14 16.59 7.31 -11.76
C GLU A 14 15.50 7.90 -10.83
N ASP A 15 15.87 8.11 -9.58
CA ASP A 15 15.01 8.65 -8.50
C ASP A 15 13.76 7.80 -8.21
N GLY A 16 13.86 6.48 -8.40
CA GLY A 16 12.78 5.54 -8.12
C GLY A 16 11.56 5.69 -9.05
N LYS A 17 11.72 6.37 -10.20
CA LYS A 17 10.62 6.65 -11.14
C LYS A 17 10.00 5.39 -11.76
N HIS A 18 10.72 4.27 -11.72
CA HIS A 18 10.29 2.99 -12.30
C HIS A 18 9.35 2.20 -11.38
N ILE A 19 9.31 2.49 -10.08
CA ILE A 19 8.59 1.67 -9.09
C ILE A 19 7.11 1.54 -9.43
N VAL A 20 6.41 2.66 -9.68
CA VAL A 20 4.97 2.64 -9.98
C VAL A 20 4.69 2.00 -11.36
N PRO A 21 5.40 2.36 -12.44
CA PRO A 21 5.28 1.65 -13.72
C PRO A 21 5.52 0.13 -13.62
N ASP A 22 6.50 -0.31 -12.83
CA ASP A 22 6.84 -1.72 -12.66
C ASP A 22 5.73 -2.46 -11.90
N ILE A 23 5.12 -1.83 -10.88
CA ILE A 23 3.93 -2.35 -10.19
C ILE A 23 2.76 -2.51 -11.16
N VAL A 24 2.47 -1.47 -11.96
CA VAL A 24 1.38 -1.49 -12.96
C VAL A 24 1.61 -2.59 -13.99
N SER A 25 2.80 -2.66 -14.57
CA SER A 25 3.20 -3.69 -15.54
C SER A 25 3.06 -5.10 -14.94
N SER A 26 3.51 -5.26 -13.69
CA SER A 26 3.37 -6.49 -12.94
C SER A 26 1.91 -6.91 -12.78
N ILE A 27 1.01 -6.00 -12.39
CA ILE A 27 -0.42 -6.30 -12.23
C ILE A 27 -1.05 -6.63 -13.58
N LYS A 28 -0.83 -5.83 -14.63
CA LYS A 28 -1.33 -6.10 -15.99
C LYS A 28 -0.91 -7.47 -16.50
N HIS A 29 0.34 -7.86 -16.26
CA HIS A 29 0.83 -9.19 -16.61
C HIS A 29 0.06 -10.31 -15.90
N ARG A 30 -0.29 -10.16 -14.61
CA ARG A 30 -1.06 -11.17 -13.88
C ARG A 30 -2.51 -11.23 -14.36
N LEU A 31 -3.14 -10.07 -14.61
CA LEU A 31 -4.49 -10.04 -15.18
C LEU A 31 -4.55 -10.80 -16.51
N GLY A 32 -3.57 -10.58 -17.39
CA GLY A 32 -3.46 -11.31 -18.65
C GLY A 32 -3.19 -12.81 -18.46
N LEU A 33 -2.28 -13.19 -17.56
CA LEU A 33 -1.92 -14.59 -17.30
C LEU A 33 -3.10 -15.44 -16.83
N TYR A 34 -3.98 -14.86 -16.01
CA TYR A 34 -5.15 -15.54 -15.45
C TYR A 34 -6.46 -15.24 -16.20
N ASN A 35 -6.39 -14.48 -17.30
CA ASN A 35 -7.55 -14.03 -18.07
C ASN A 35 -8.62 -13.35 -17.18
N LEU A 36 -8.15 -12.49 -16.27
CA LEU A 36 -8.98 -11.69 -15.38
C LEU A 36 -9.14 -10.28 -15.94
N THR A 37 -10.27 -9.65 -15.63
CA THR A 37 -10.55 -8.27 -16.02
C THR A 37 -10.66 -7.38 -14.77
N LYS A 38 -10.68 -6.06 -14.97
CA LYS A 38 -10.81 -5.10 -13.86
C LYS A 38 -12.13 -5.29 -13.08
N GLU A 39 -13.17 -5.79 -13.75
CA GLU A 39 -14.49 -6.05 -13.17
C GLU A 39 -14.48 -7.19 -12.13
N ASP A 40 -13.44 -8.04 -12.15
CA ASP A 40 -13.26 -9.11 -11.17
C ASP A 40 -12.77 -8.61 -9.79
N PHE A 41 -12.38 -7.33 -9.69
CA PHE A 41 -11.75 -6.76 -8.51
C PHE A 41 -12.55 -5.60 -7.92
N VAL A 42 -12.77 -5.66 -6.60
CA VAL A 42 -13.40 -4.56 -5.84
C VAL A 42 -12.46 -3.36 -5.72
N GLY A 43 -11.15 -3.57 -5.66
CA GLY A 43 -10.16 -2.51 -5.52
C GLY A 43 -8.75 -3.02 -5.25
N ILE A 44 -7.80 -2.08 -5.17
CA ILE A 44 -6.40 -2.29 -4.84
C ILE A 44 -6.09 -1.54 -3.54
N GLY A 45 -5.46 -2.23 -2.59
CA GLY A 45 -4.90 -1.63 -1.38
C GLY A 45 -3.37 -1.68 -1.40
N MET A 46 -2.70 -0.57 -1.10
CA MET A 46 -1.24 -0.46 -1.04
C MET A 46 -0.78 0.06 0.32
N GLY A 47 0.24 -0.58 0.89
CA GLY A 47 1.05 -0.01 1.96
C GLY A 47 2.32 0.59 1.37
N SER A 48 2.69 1.80 1.77
CA SER A 48 3.92 2.46 1.31
C SER A 48 4.78 2.93 2.48
N PRO A 49 6.11 2.90 2.35
CA PRO A 49 6.96 3.70 3.22
C PRO A 49 6.70 5.19 2.95
N GLY A 50 7.08 6.03 3.91
CA GLY A 50 6.87 7.48 3.87
C GLY A 50 5.50 7.91 4.41
N ALA A 51 5.26 9.21 4.37
CA ALA A 51 3.98 9.82 4.72
C ALA A 51 3.01 9.73 3.53
N VAL A 52 1.77 9.34 3.80
CA VAL A 52 0.75 9.13 2.78
C VAL A 52 -0.38 10.14 2.96
N ASP A 53 -0.68 10.90 1.90
CA ASP A 53 -1.95 11.62 1.80
C ASP A 53 -2.96 10.67 1.16
N ARG A 54 -3.97 10.25 1.94
CA ARG A 54 -4.97 9.26 1.51
C ARG A 54 -6.00 9.84 0.54
N ASN A 55 -6.24 11.15 0.60
CA ASN A 55 -7.19 11.84 -0.27
C ASN A 55 -6.58 12.06 -1.65
N LEU A 56 -5.33 12.54 -1.67
CA LEU A 56 -4.57 12.74 -2.90
C LEU A 56 -3.92 11.46 -3.42
N LYS A 57 -3.86 10.41 -2.60
CA LYS A 57 -3.20 9.12 -2.87
C LYS A 57 -1.73 9.29 -3.25
N THR A 58 -1.06 10.21 -2.54
CA THR A 58 0.33 10.57 -2.78
C THR A 58 1.23 10.08 -1.65
N VAL A 59 2.52 9.94 -1.95
CA VAL A 59 3.55 9.54 -0.98
C VAL A 59 4.65 10.59 -0.95
N THR A 60 5.06 11.01 0.25
CA THR A 60 6.15 11.96 0.48
C THR A 60 7.15 11.39 1.49
N GLY A 61 8.44 11.68 1.31
CA GLY A 61 9.48 11.33 2.29
C GLY A 61 9.87 9.85 2.34
N ALA A 62 9.57 9.08 1.28
CA ALA A 62 10.04 7.69 1.13
C ALA A 62 11.48 7.65 0.59
N PHE A 63 12.43 8.19 1.36
CA PHE A 63 13.82 8.33 0.92
C PHE A 63 14.53 7.00 0.63
N ASN A 64 14.10 5.91 1.28
CA ASN A 64 14.59 4.57 0.99
C ASN A 64 14.19 4.05 -0.41
N LEU A 65 13.20 4.69 -1.05
CA LEU A 65 12.79 4.44 -2.44
C LEU A 65 13.39 5.45 -3.43
N ASN A 66 14.30 6.33 -2.97
CA ASN A 66 14.79 7.49 -3.71
C ASN A 66 13.69 8.50 -4.13
N TRP A 67 12.52 8.46 -3.50
CA TRP A 67 11.46 9.44 -3.72
C TRP A 67 11.71 10.72 -2.91
N ALA A 68 12.58 11.57 -3.45
CA ALA A 68 12.93 12.86 -2.86
C ALA A 68 11.80 13.90 -2.97
N VAL A 69 10.87 13.71 -3.91
CA VAL A 69 9.69 14.56 -4.14
C VAL A 69 8.40 13.76 -3.96
N THR A 70 7.28 14.45 -3.77
CA THR A 70 5.96 13.82 -3.68
C THR A 70 5.64 13.02 -4.93
N GLN A 71 5.17 11.79 -4.75
CA GLN A 71 4.78 10.88 -5.84
C GLN A 71 3.27 10.76 -5.94
N GLU A 72 2.74 10.88 -7.16
CA GLU A 72 1.30 10.72 -7.46
C GLU A 72 0.93 9.25 -7.73
N VAL A 73 1.17 8.39 -6.74
CA VAL A 73 1.03 6.93 -6.87
C VAL A 73 -0.38 6.52 -7.30
N GLY A 74 -1.41 7.03 -6.62
CA GLY A 74 -2.78 6.62 -6.88
C GLY A 74 -3.28 7.06 -8.25
N THR A 75 -2.99 8.30 -8.67
CA THR A 75 -3.39 8.82 -9.98
C THR A 75 -2.88 7.94 -11.11
N ILE A 76 -1.61 7.53 -11.05
CA ILE A 76 -0.99 6.69 -12.09
C ILE A 76 -1.61 5.29 -12.08
N ILE A 77 -1.75 4.66 -10.92
CA ILE A 77 -2.29 3.29 -10.81
C ILE A 77 -3.76 3.24 -11.27
N GLU A 78 -4.59 4.19 -10.86
CA GLU A 78 -6.00 4.23 -11.25
C GLU A 78 -6.17 4.51 -12.75
N ALA A 79 -5.39 5.43 -13.31
CA ALA A 79 -5.42 5.73 -14.74
C ALA A 79 -5.03 4.50 -15.59
N GLU A 80 -4.01 3.76 -15.17
CA GLU A 80 -3.46 2.65 -15.93
C GLU A 80 -4.25 1.35 -15.80
N LEU A 81 -4.90 1.11 -14.66
CA LEU A 81 -5.61 -0.14 -14.37
C LEU A 81 -7.14 0.00 -14.41
N GLY A 82 -7.67 1.20 -14.18
CA GLY A 82 -9.11 1.43 -14.09
C GLY A 82 -9.79 0.72 -12.92
N ILE A 83 -9.03 0.39 -11.87
CA ILE A 83 -9.50 -0.28 -10.65
C ILE A 83 -9.40 0.71 -9.48
N PRO A 84 -10.40 0.82 -8.58
CA PRO A 84 -10.34 1.71 -7.42
C PRO A 84 -9.10 1.46 -6.56
N PHE A 85 -8.40 2.53 -6.16
CA PHE A 85 -7.15 2.43 -5.41
C PHE A 85 -7.22 3.16 -4.06
N ALA A 86 -6.70 2.49 -3.02
CA ALA A 86 -6.46 3.06 -1.70
C ALA A 86 -5.03 2.79 -1.26
N ILE A 87 -4.44 3.74 -0.55
CA ILE A 87 -3.08 3.67 -0.03
C ILE A 87 -3.04 4.17 1.42
N ASP A 88 -2.16 3.58 2.21
CA ASP A 88 -1.82 4.04 3.56
C ASP A 88 -0.35 3.74 3.86
N ASN A 89 0.14 4.20 5.01
CA ASN A 89 1.46 3.84 5.50
C ASN A 89 1.57 2.31 5.72
N ASP A 90 2.73 1.74 5.45
CA ASP A 90 3.02 0.31 5.59
C ASP A 90 2.72 -0.27 6.98
N ALA A 91 3.09 0.41 8.07
CA ALA A 91 2.79 -0.03 9.43
C ALA A 91 1.29 0.05 9.75
N ASN A 92 0.59 1.05 9.21
CA ASN A 92 -0.87 1.17 9.32
C ASN A 92 -1.60 0.02 8.60
N VAL A 93 -1.20 -0.30 7.37
CA VAL A 93 -1.78 -1.44 6.63
C VAL A 93 -1.50 -2.75 7.34
N ALA A 94 -0.31 -2.93 7.91
CA ALA A 94 0.01 -4.09 8.73
C ALA A 94 -0.88 -4.19 9.98
N ALA A 95 -1.12 -3.07 10.67
CA ALA A 95 -2.04 -3.02 11.82
C ALA A 95 -3.47 -3.41 11.44
N LEU A 96 -3.97 -2.97 10.28
CA LEU A 96 -5.27 -3.38 9.76
C LEU A 96 -5.33 -4.89 9.47
N GLY A 97 -4.25 -5.46 8.94
CA GLY A 97 -4.13 -6.90 8.73
C GLY A 97 -4.17 -7.70 10.03
N GLU A 98 -3.38 -7.27 11.03
CA GLU A 98 -3.35 -7.89 12.36
C GLU A 98 -4.69 -7.78 13.08
N ARG A 99 -5.38 -6.64 12.96
CA ARG A 99 -6.75 -6.50 13.46
C ARG A 99 -7.69 -7.46 12.75
N TRP A 100 -7.66 -7.54 11.42
CA TRP A 100 -8.69 -8.27 10.68
C TRP A 100 -8.54 -9.79 10.79
N VAL A 101 -7.37 -10.32 10.47
CA VAL A 101 -7.14 -11.78 10.36
C VAL A 101 -6.03 -12.30 11.27
N GLY A 102 -5.33 -11.39 11.96
CA GLY A 102 -4.19 -11.71 12.82
C GLY A 102 -4.52 -11.68 14.31
N ALA A 103 -3.54 -11.30 15.11
CA ALA A 103 -3.59 -11.36 16.57
C ALA A 103 -4.58 -10.35 17.19
N GLY A 104 -4.95 -9.31 16.46
CA GLY A 104 -5.93 -8.31 16.91
C GLY A 104 -7.37 -8.82 16.94
N ASN A 105 -7.67 -9.94 16.27
CA ASN A 105 -8.96 -10.66 16.34
C ASN A 105 -10.21 -9.76 16.29
N ASN A 106 -10.21 -8.86 15.32
CA ASN A 106 -11.23 -7.86 15.02
C ASN A 106 -11.61 -6.92 16.19
N ASN A 107 -10.74 -6.80 17.20
CA ASN A 107 -10.93 -5.89 18.32
C ASN A 107 -11.01 -4.43 17.83
N PRO A 108 -11.91 -3.59 18.38
CA PRO A 108 -11.97 -2.17 18.02
C PRO A 108 -10.73 -1.38 18.46
N ASP A 109 -9.97 -1.87 19.43
CA ASP A 109 -8.82 -1.19 20.01
C ASP A 109 -7.57 -2.06 19.89
N VAL A 110 -6.67 -1.69 18.98
CA VAL A 110 -5.45 -2.45 18.67
C VAL A 110 -4.28 -1.49 18.54
N VAL A 111 -3.20 -1.79 19.24
CA VAL A 111 -1.89 -1.17 18.99
C VAL A 111 -0.99 -2.21 18.37
N PHE A 112 -0.53 -1.92 17.16
CA PHE A 112 0.45 -2.71 16.44
C PHE A 112 1.81 -2.03 16.51
N VAL A 113 2.85 -2.80 16.82
CA VAL A 113 4.24 -2.34 16.80
C VAL A 113 5.05 -3.33 15.99
N THR A 114 5.77 -2.83 14.98
CA THR A 114 6.68 -3.62 14.16
C THR A 114 8.12 -3.24 14.44
N LEU A 115 8.96 -4.27 14.60
CA LEU A 115 10.38 -4.15 14.88
C LEU A 115 11.17 -4.75 13.71
N GLY A 116 11.89 -3.91 12.98
CA GLY A 116 12.71 -4.30 11.84
C GLY A 116 13.98 -3.46 11.77
N THR A 117 14.29 -2.91 10.58
CA THR A 117 15.35 -1.92 10.42
C THR A 117 15.08 -0.63 11.21
N GLY A 118 13.80 -0.34 11.47
CA GLY A 118 13.34 0.69 12.39
C GLY A 118 12.16 0.21 13.23
N VAL A 119 11.57 1.14 13.99
CA VAL A 119 10.34 0.91 14.75
C VAL A 119 9.19 1.61 14.02
N GLY A 120 8.15 0.86 13.69
CA GLY A 120 6.91 1.39 13.12
C GLY A 120 5.71 0.92 13.96
N GLY A 121 4.54 1.48 13.70
CA GLY A 121 3.32 1.03 14.35
C GLY A 121 2.07 1.63 13.74
N GLY A 122 0.93 1.06 14.13
CA GLY A 122 -0.39 1.55 13.77
C GLY A 122 -1.32 1.45 14.97
N ILE A 123 -2.20 2.44 15.13
CA ILE A 123 -3.15 2.52 16.25
C ILE A 123 -4.55 2.46 15.67
N ILE A 124 -5.36 1.55 16.18
CA ILE A 124 -6.78 1.45 15.87
C ILE A 124 -7.52 1.67 17.18
N ALA A 125 -8.47 2.60 17.18
CA ALA A 125 -9.31 2.92 18.33
C ALA A 125 -10.76 3.09 17.88
N ASP A 126 -11.71 2.58 18.67
CA ASP A 126 -13.14 2.55 18.31
C ASP A 126 -13.38 1.97 16.90
N GLY A 127 -12.56 1.01 16.48
CA GLY A 127 -12.62 0.33 15.19
C GLY A 127 -12.07 1.12 14.00
N ASN A 128 -11.52 2.31 14.23
CA ASN A 128 -10.97 3.21 13.21
C ASN A 128 -9.46 3.33 13.34
N LEU A 129 -8.75 3.27 12.22
CA LEU A 129 -7.33 3.55 12.17
C LEU A 129 -7.08 5.04 12.47
N ILE A 130 -6.11 5.33 13.33
CA ILE A 130 -5.76 6.68 13.76
C ILE A 130 -4.56 7.17 12.95
N HIS A 131 -4.76 8.24 12.17
CA HIS A 131 -3.74 8.81 11.28
C HIS A 131 -3.01 10.03 11.86
N GLY A 132 -3.49 10.57 12.98
CA GLY A 132 -2.99 11.82 13.54
C GLY A 132 -3.59 13.05 12.85
N VAL A 133 -2.90 14.19 12.95
CA VAL A 133 -3.38 15.50 12.47
C VAL A 133 -2.80 15.92 11.12
N ALA A 134 -1.88 15.12 10.57
CA ALA A 134 -1.11 15.47 9.37
C ALA A 134 -1.84 15.06 8.09
#